data_AF-A0A6F8YVC7-F1
#
_entry.id   AF-A0A6F8YVC7-F1
#
_cell.length_a   1.000
_cell.length_b   1.000
_cell.length_c   1.000
_cell.angle_alpha   90.00
_cell.angle_beta   90.00
_cell.angle_gamma   90.00
#
_symmetry.space_group_name_H-M   'P 1'
#
loop_
_entity.id
_entity.type
_entity.pdbx_description
1 polymer ?
#
loop_
_entity_poly.entity_id
_entity_poly.type
_entity_poly.pdbx_seq_one_letter_code
_entity_poly.pdbx_strand_id
1 'polypeptide(L)'
;MTATTDQRSWYLGGPEEVGDGVVRLPMPVGVRELHAVNVYVLSDRDGAIDLIDAGDASEVAVHTLDEALRGIGGGVDAVRRVLVTHVHPDHYTLAPPIRARAGATVHLGSGERENVRQINRLIRGEREVQVLADLERVGATALTRELEPGRLNASRGGDELAEPDVWTVDGERIRAGRGDVTALATPGHTRGHVVFHDQEQGRYFSGDHVLPHITPSIGFESAPVSSALADYLGSLRRLLELPDGVLLPAHGPTAPSTHARVRELLDHHETRLAQTLDAVQDRGSTPFEVARRLTWTRHERRFAELHAWHRFLASTETAAHLEVLVDRRLLDRAPGGGGADVYRPAGGCRVA
;
A
#
# COMPACT_ATOMS: atom_id res chain seq x y z
N MET A 1 13.16 22.79 19.04
CA MET A 1 12.12 23.51 18.27
C MET A 1 12.13 22.95 16.86
N THR A 2 11.45 21.82 16.66
CA THR A 2 11.26 21.25 15.32
C THR A 2 10.10 22.00 14.68
N ALA A 3 10.36 22.68 13.57
CA ALA A 3 9.32 23.28 12.77
C ALA A 3 8.31 22.18 12.43
N THR A 4 7.07 22.34 12.88
CA THR A 4 5.94 21.61 12.33
C THR A 4 5.80 22.06 10.88
N THR A 5 6.53 21.40 9.98
CA THR A 5 6.30 21.50 8.54
C THR A 5 4.82 21.23 8.34
N ASP A 6 4.11 22.20 7.75
CA ASP A 6 2.68 22.02 7.45
C ASP A 6 2.53 20.70 6.68
N GLN A 7 1.82 19.74 7.28
CA GLN A 7 1.61 18.40 6.71
C GLN A 7 0.91 18.46 5.34
N ARG A 8 0.43 19.64 4.94
CA ARG A 8 -0.20 19.90 3.63
C ARG A 8 0.72 20.51 2.59
N SER A 9 1.87 21.04 3.01
CA SER A 9 2.80 21.74 2.10
C SER A 9 3.32 20.85 0.96
N TRP A 10 3.48 19.55 1.21
CA TRP A 10 4.08 18.62 0.25
C TRP A 10 3.26 18.41 -1.02
N TYR A 11 1.92 18.58 -0.96
CA TYR A 11 1.03 18.43 -2.12
C TYR A 11 0.49 19.75 -2.66
N LEU A 12 0.57 20.83 -1.88
CA LEU A 12 0.22 22.18 -2.35
C LEU A 12 1.38 22.88 -3.07
N GLY A 13 2.62 22.44 -2.84
CA GLY A 13 3.83 23.04 -3.43
C GLY A 13 4.03 22.76 -4.93
N GLY A 14 3.28 21.84 -5.53
CA GLY A 14 3.44 21.45 -6.93
C GLY A 14 4.69 20.58 -7.19
N PRO A 15 5.20 20.57 -8.43
CA PRO A 15 6.38 19.79 -8.80
C PRO A 15 7.64 20.21 -8.03
N GLU A 16 8.44 19.24 -7.60
CA GLU A 16 9.68 19.46 -6.84
C GLU A 16 10.85 18.70 -7.47
N GLU A 17 11.97 19.38 -7.75
CA GLU A 17 13.18 18.72 -8.25
C GLU A 17 13.90 17.95 -7.14
N VAL A 18 14.07 16.64 -7.35
CA VAL A 18 14.79 15.71 -6.45
C VAL A 18 16.25 15.52 -6.91
N GLY A 19 16.60 16.09 -8.07
CA GLY A 19 17.93 16.11 -8.66
C GLY A 19 18.13 15.06 -9.75
N ASP A 20 19.19 15.21 -10.55
CA ASP A 20 19.53 14.35 -11.69
C ASP A 20 18.35 14.03 -12.64
N GLY A 21 17.56 15.04 -12.96
CA GLY A 21 16.41 14.90 -13.85
C GLY A 21 15.22 14.16 -13.23
N VAL A 22 15.20 13.98 -11.90
CA VAL A 22 14.04 13.43 -11.18
C VAL A 22 13.20 14.56 -10.61
N VAL A 23 11.90 14.55 -10.91
CA VAL A 23 10.91 15.49 -10.39
C VAL A 23 9.82 14.72 -9.68
N ARG A 24 9.52 15.09 -8.43
CA ARG A 24 8.35 14.62 -7.68
C ARG A 24 7.15 15.45 -8.09
N LEU A 25 6.06 14.80 -8.48
CA LEU A 25 4.81 15.42 -8.90
C LEU A 25 3.65 14.95 -8.03
N PRO A 26 3.16 15.78 -7.10
CA PRO A 26 1.92 15.48 -6.37
C PRO A 26 0.71 15.57 -7.30
N MET A 27 0.03 14.45 -7.50
CA MET A 27 -1.14 14.29 -8.33
C MET A 27 -2.41 14.22 -7.47
N PRO A 28 -3.54 14.82 -7.90
CA PRO A 28 -4.80 14.69 -7.20
C PRO A 28 -5.25 13.22 -7.16
N VAL A 29 -5.88 12.83 -6.05
CA VAL A 29 -6.45 11.49 -5.88
C VAL A 29 -7.94 11.54 -5.62
N GLY A 30 -8.68 10.59 -6.21
CA GLY A 30 -10.11 10.41 -5.95
C GLY A 30 -10.46 9.81 -4.57
N VAL A 31 -9.46 9.45 -3.76
CA VAL A 31 -9.63 8.80 -2.45
C VAL A 31 -9.81 9.86 -1.36
N ARG A 32 -10.96 9.88 -0.67
CA ARG A 32 -11.35 10.96 0.26
C ARG A 32 -10.39 11.12 1.45
N GLU A 33 -9.73 10.05 1.85
CA GLU A 33 -8.83 9.99 3.00
C GLU A 33 -7.39 10.42 2.65
N LEU A 34 -7.07 10.55 1.36
CA LEU A 34 -5.75 10.95 0.85
C LEU A 34 -5.88 12.27 0.08
N HIS A 35 -4.84 13.10 0.11
CA HIS A 35 -4.85 14.40 -0.55
C HIS A 35 -4.25 14.37 -1.95
N ALA A 36 -3.20 13.57 -2.13
CA ALA A 36 -2.48 13.43 -3.39
C ALA A 36 -1.70 12.10 -3.39
N VAL A 37 -1.21 11.71 -4.57
CA VAL A 37 -0.23 10.65 -4.79
C VAL A 37 0.97 11.23 -5.54
N ASN A 38 2.19 10.92 -5.12
CA ASN A 38 3.40 11.37 -5.81
C ASN A 38 3.66 10.44 -7.00
N VAL A 39 3.64 11.01 -8.20
CA VAL A 39 4.24 10.42 -9.40
C VAL A 39 5.66 10.96 -9.51
N TYR A 40 6.63 10.12 -9.87
CA TYR A 40 8.00 10.58 -10.10
C TYR A 40 8.30 10.57 -11.59
N VAL A 41 8.73 11.72 -12.09
CA VAL A 41 9.14 11.90 -13.48
C VAL A 41 10.66 11.79 -13.57
N LEU A 42 11.15 10.86 -14.37
CA LEU A 42 12.57 10.61 -14.61
C LEU A 42 12.90 11.02 -16.05
N SER A 43 13.53 12.18 -16.22
CA SER A 43 13.87 12.73 -17.53
C SER A 43 15.26 12.28 -18.01
N ASP A 44 15.31 11.68 -19.19
CA ASP A 44 16.55 11.32 -19.88
C ASP A 44 17.13 12.52 -20.67
N ARG A 45 18.37 12.39 -21.15
CA ARG A 45 19.09 13.48 -21.85
C ARG A 45 18.57 13.74 -23.27
N ASP A 46 17.90 12.76 -23.86
CA ASP A 46 17.29 12.83 -25.19
C ASP A 46 15.85 13.38 -25.17
N GLY A 47 15.34 13.74 -23.99
CA GLY A 47 13.98 14.24 -23.78
C GLY A 47 12.95 13.14 -23.53
N ALA A 48 13.34 11.85 -23.55
CA ALA A 48 12.45 10.77 -23.13
C ALA A 48 12.13 10.85 -21.64
N ILE A 49 10.91 10.45 -21.28
CA ILE A 49 10.42 10.46 -19.89
C ILE A 49 10.05 9.03 -19.48
N ASP A 50 10.49 8.64 -18.29
CA ASP A 50 9.97 7.47 -17.60
C ASP A 50 9.22 7.94 -16.35
N LEU A 51 8.13 7.26 -16.00
CA LEU A 51 7.34 7.55 -14.80
C LEU A 51 7.49 6.42 -13.79
N ILE A 52 7.51 6.75 -12.50
CA ILE A 52 7.22 5.81 -11.42
C ILE A 52 5.85 6.16 -10.84
N ASP A 53 4.94 5.20 -10.93
CA ASP A 53 3.49 5.35 -10.82
C ASP A 53 2.88 6.33 -11.85
N ALA A 54 1.56 6.35 -11.97
CA ALA A 54 0.85 7.17 -12.96
C ALA A 54 -0.22 8.10 -12.37
N GLY A 55 -0.76 7.82 -11.19
CA GLY A 55 -1.98 8.48 -10.71
C GLY A 55 -3.24 7.69 -11.03
N ASP A 56 -4.39 8.20 -10.58
CA ASP A 56 -5.70 7.67 -10.99
C ASP A 56 -6.15 8.20 -12.36
N ALA A 57 -7.02 7.46 -13.04
CA ALA A 57 -7.51 7.81 -14.37
C ALA A 57 -8.61 8.88 -14.40
N SER A 58 -8.78 9.68 -13.35
CA SER A 58 -9.74 10.80 -13.37
C SER A 58 -9.33 11.86 -14.40
N GLU A 59 -10.33 12.55 -14.96
CA GLU A 59 -10.08 13.66 -15.90
C GLU A 59 -9.15 14.73 -15.31
N VAL A 60 -9.29 14.98 -14.00
CA VAL A 60 -8.45 15.95 -13.27
C VAL A 60 -7.00 15.49 -13.22
N ALA A 61 -6.75 14.21 -12.91
CA ALA A 61 -5.40 13.66 -12.88
C ALA A 61 -4.77 13.62 -14.28
N VAL A 62 -5.51 13.21 -15.31
CA VAL A 62 -5.04 13.25 -16.72
C VAL A 62 -4.57 14.65 -17.09
N HIS A 63 -5.39 15.67 -16.80
CA HIS A 63 -5.07 17.06 -17.13
C HIS A 63 -3.86 17.57 -16.33
N THR A 64 -3.82 17.26 -15.03
CA THR A 64 -2.72 17.68 -14.15
C THR A 64 -1.39 17.10 -14.60
N LEU A 65 -1.36 15.83 -15.01
CA LEU A 65 -0.14 15.18 -15.50
C LEU A 65 0.35 15.86 -16.78
N ASP A 66 -0.55 16.07 -17.74
CA ASP A 66 -0.23 16.70 -19.02
C ASP A 66 0.31 18.13 -18.85
N GLU A 67 -0.31 18.93 -17.96
CA GLU A 67 0.20 20.27 -17.60
C GLU A 67 1.57 20.22 -16.92
N ALA A 68 1.76 19.32 -15.96
CA ALA A 68 3.02 19.19 -15.26
C ALA A 68 4.16 18.75 -16.19
N LEU A 69 3.91 17.77 -17.08
CA LEU A 69 4.89 17.31 -18.05
C LEU A 69 5.26 18.41 -19.06
N ARG A 70 4.31 19.25 -19.48
CA ARG A 70 4.61 20.45 -20.29
C ARG A 70 5.45 21.47 -19.53
N GLY A 71 5.16 21.67 -18.24
CA GLY A 71 5.89 22.60 -17.38
C GLY A 71 7.38 22.26 -17.24
N ILE A 72 7.75 20.99 -17.32
CA ILE A 72 9.14 20.51 -17.29
C ILE A 72 9.76 20.35 -18.69
N GLY A 73 9.09 20.84 -19.74
CA GLY A 73 9.61 20.85 -21.12
C GLY A 73 9.33 19.58 -21.93
N GLY A 74 8.47 18.68 -21.43
CA GLY A 74 8.06 17.46 -22.10
C GLY A 74 6.56 17.44 -22.44
N GLY A 75 5.98 16.24 -22.38
CA GLY A 75 4.56 15.99 -22.57
C GLY A 75 4.27 14.50 -22.44
N VAL A 76 2.99 14.13 -22.39
CA VAL A 76 2.59 12.71 -22.29
C VAL A 76 3.17 11.89 -23.44
N ASP A 77 3.26 12.47 -24.64
CA ASP A 77 3.78 11.79 -25.84
C ASP A 77 5.29 11.49 -25.77
N ALA A 78 6.02 12.07 -24.80
CA ALA A 78 7.42 11.76 -24.54
C ALA A 78 7.60 10.62 -23.50
N VAL A 79 6.51 10.12 -22.91
CA VAL A 79 6.56 9.04 -21.93
C VAL A 79 6.86 7.72 -22.63
N ARG A 80 8.02 7.15 -22.33
CA ARG A 80 8.53 5.89 -22.88
C ARG A 80 8.09 4.69 -22.04
N ARG A 81 8.08 4.84 -20.71
CA ARG A 81 7.71 3.77 -19.78
C ARG A 81 6.98 4.31 -18.55
N VAL A 82 6.15 3.45 -17.98
CA VAL A 82 5.52 3.65 -16.68
C VAL A 82 5.85 2.45 -15.80
N LEU A 83 6.61 2.68 -14.74
CA LEU A 83 7.00 1.70 -13.74
C LEU A 83 6.05 1.79 -12.55
N VAL A 84 5.09 0.89 -12.47
CA VAL A 84 4.06 0.98 -11.42
C VAL A 84 4.45 0.09 -10.24
N THR A 85 4.41 0.69 -9.04
CA THR A 85 4.78 0.05 -7.78
C THR A 85 3.79 -1.05 -7.40
N HIS A 86 2.49 -0.81 -7.55
CA HIS A 86 1.43 -1.77 -7.26
C HIS A 86 0.10 -1.41 -7.93
N VAL A 87 -0.88 -2.31 -7.82
CA VAL A 87 -2.13 -2.27 -8.60
C VAL A 87 -3.18 -1.26 -8.13
N HIS A 88 -2.97 -0.55 -7.02
CA HIS A 88 -4.00 0.35 -6.49
C HIS A 88 -4.37 1.47 -7.49
N PRO A 89 -5.64 1.93 -7.48
CA PRO A 89 -6.16 2.78 -8.53
C PRO A 89 -5.35 4.06 -8.77
N ASP A 90 -4.90 4.69 -7.70
CA ASP A 90 -4.10 5.92 -7.65
C ASP A 90 -2.65 5.74 -8.10
N HIS A 91 -2.21 4.51 -8.39
CA HIS A 91 -0.87 4.24 -8.94
C HIS A 91 -0.96 3.74 -10.38
N TYR A 92 -1.93 2.87 -10.67
CA TYR A 92 -1.94 2.08 -11.90
C TYR A 92 -2.91 2.59 -12.97
N THR A 93 -4.07 3.15 -12.60
CA THR A 93 -5.18 3.28 -13.57
C THR A 93 -4.93 4.30 -14.67
N LEU A 94 -4.06 5.30 -14.45
CA LEU A 94 -3.65 6.23 -15.50
C LEU A 94 -2.56 5.67 -16.45
N ALA A 95 -1.92 4.54 -16.11
CA ALA A 95 -0.89 3.95 -16.96
C ALA A 95 -1.42 3.42 -18.31
N PRO A 96 -2.55 2.68 -18.38
CA PRO A 96 -3.10 2.24 -19.68
C PRO A 96 -3.52 3.38 -20.61
N PRO A 97 -4.17 4.48 -20.16
CA PRO A 97 -4.37 5.66 -21.00
C PRO A 97 -3.07 6.30 -21.51
N ILE A 98 -2.02 6.39 -20.69
CA ILE A 98 -0.70 6.87 -21.13
C ILE A 98 -0.14 5.96 -22.22
N ARG A 99 -0.18 4.64 -22.06
CA ARG A 99 0.21 3.67 -23.09
C ARG A 99 -0.56 3.88 -24.39
N ALA A 100 -1.88 4.00 -24.31
CA ALA A 100 -2.73 4.18 -25.50
C ALA A 100 -2.38 5.48 -26.27
N ARG A 101 -1.94 6.52 -25.56
CA ARG A 101 -1.58 7.81 -26.16
C ARG A 101 -0.13 7.84 -26.68
N ALA A 102 0.83 7.44 -25.86
CA ALA A 102 2.26 7.65 -26.11
C ALA A 102 2.98 6.41 -26.65
N GLY A 103 2.32 5.24 -26.67
CA GLY A 103 2.98 3.97 -26.94
C GLY A 103 3.92 3.52 -25.82
N ALA A 104 3.76 4.06 -24.61
CA ALA A 104 4.59 3.76 -23.45
C ALA A 104 4.48 2.28 -23.03
N THR A 105 5.57 1.69 -22.56
CA THR A 105 5.55 0.34 -21.95
C THR A 105 5.14 0.43 -20.48
N VAL A 106 4.11 -0.30 -20.07
CA VAL A 106 3.63 -0.36 -18.69
C VAL A 106 4.19 -1.60 -17.99
N HIS A 107 4.85 -1.36 -16.86
CA HIS A 107 5.40 -2.38 -15.98
C HIS A 107 4.58 -2.47 -14.70
N LEU A 108 4.37 -3.69 -14.20
CA LEU A 108 3.75 -3.95 -12.90
C LEU A 108 4.39 -5.19 -12.26
N GLY A 109 4.53 -5.20 -10.94
CA GLY A 109 5.10 -6.34 -10.21
C GLY A 109 4.38 -7.65 -10.52
N SER A 110 5.13 -8.72 -10.76
CA SER A 110 4.57 -10.01 -11.21
C SER A 110 3.61 -10.65 -10.20
N GLY A 111 3.72 -10.30 -8.91
CA GLY A 111 2.78 -10.73 -7.88
C GLY A 111 1.37 -10.15 -8.05
N GLU A 112 1.21 -9.03 -8.77
CA GLU A 112 -0.08 -8.38 -8.99
C GLU A 112 -0.99 -9.10 -10.00
N ARG A 113 -0.47 -10.11 -10.72
CA ARG A 113 -1.26 -10.89 -11.69
C ARG A 113 -2.58 -11.38 -11.10
N GLU A 114 -2.54 -11.86 -9.85
CA GLU A 114 -3.75 -12.36 -9.19
C GLU A 114 -4.68 -11.22 -8.76
N ASN A 115 -4.14 -10.07 -8.33
CA ASN A 115 -4.98 -8.91 -8.05
C ASN A 115 -5.69 -8.41 -9.31
N VAL A 116 -5.00 -8.25 -10.43
CA VAL A 116 -5.60 -7.83 -11.71
C VAL A 116 -6.73 -8.79 -12.11
N ARG A 117 -6.50 -10.10 -12.02
CA ARG A 117 -7.53 -11.12 -12.27
C ARG A 117 -8.75 -10.96 -11.35
N GLN A 118 -8.53 -10.85 -10.03
CA GLN A 118 -9.62 -10.74 -9.07
C GLN A 118 -10.39 -9.42 -9.19
N ILE A 119 -9.70 -8.32 -9.51
CA ILE A 119 -10.33 -7.01 -9.82
C ILE A 119 -11.25 -7.15 -11.03
N ASN A 120 -10.77 -7.76 -12.12
CA ASN A 120 -11.59 -7.95 -13.33
C ASN A 120 -12.79 -8.87 -13.08
N ARG A 121 -12.66 -9.90 -12.23
CA ARG A 121 -13.80 -10.71 -11.80
C ARG A 121 -14.83 -9.91 -11.00
N LEU A 122 -14.40 -8.99 -10.13
CA LEU A 122 -15.30 -8.07 -9.42
C LEU A 122 -16.00 -7.09 -10.36
N ILE A 123 -15.30 -6.58 -11.38
CA ILE A 123 -15.86 -5.68 -12.40
C ILE A 123 -16.92 -6.40 -13.23
N ARG A 124 -16.63 -7.64 -13.67
CA ARG A 124 -17.56 -8.48 -14.44
C ARG A 124 -18.72 -9.05 -13.61
N GLY A 125 -18.72 -8.88 -12.28
CA GLY A 125 -19.72 -9.47 -11.38
C GLY A 125 -19.59 -10.99 -11.22
N GLU A 126 -18.45 -11.58 -11.58
CA GLU A 126 -18.13 -13.01 -11.39
C GLU A 126 -17.65 -13.32 -9.96
N ARG A 127 -17.52 -12.27 -9.13
CA ARG A 127 -17.15 -12.30 -7.72
C ARG A 127 -17.80 -11.11 -7.03
N GLU A 128 -18.15 -11.27 -5.76
CA GLU A 128 -18.58 -10.18 -4.88
C GLU A 128 -17.47 -9.81 -3.91
N VAL A 129 -17.51 -8.57 -3.42
CA VAL A 129 -16.63 -8.08 -2.35
C VAL A 129 -16.78 -8.96 -1.11
N GLN A 130 -15.66 -9.44 -0.56
CA GLN A 130 -15.65 -10.42 0.54
C GLN A 130 -15.86 -9.82 1.93
N VAL A 131 -16.38 -8.60 2.04
CA VAL A 131 -16.54 -7.91 3.34
C VAL A 131 -17.40 -8.73 4.31
N LEU A 132 -18.46 -9.39 3.84
CA LEU A 132 -19.27 -10.28 4.70
C LEU A 132 -18.48 -11.49 5.22
N ALA A 133 -17.73 -12.15 4.35
CA ALA A 133 -16.88 -13.29 4.74
C ALA A 133 -15.76 -12.86 5.70
N ASP A 134 -15.18 -11.67 5.48
CA ASP A 134 -14.19 -11.10 6.40
C ASP A 134 -14.81 -10.73 7.74
N LEU A 135 -16.02 -10.15 7.75
CA LEU A 135 -16.76 -9.86 8.98
C LEU A 135 -17.06 -11.14 9.77
N GLU A 136 -17.43 -12.23 9.11
CA GLU A 136 -17.59 -13.55 9.74
C GLU A 136 -16.27 -14.05 10.32
N ARG A 137 -15.23 -14.11 9.48
CA ARG A 137 -13.89 -14.59 9.86
C ARG A 137 -13.30 -13.84 11.05
N VAL A 138 -13.43 -12.51 11.09
CA VAL A 138 -12.90 -11.69 12.19
C VAL A 138 -13.83 -11.63 13.41
N GLY A 139 -15.03 -12.24 13.35
CA GLY A 139 -16.01 -12.23 14.42
C GLY A 139 -16.72 -10.88 14.62
N ALA A 140 -16.83 -10.08 13.57
CA ALA A 140 -17.41 -8.74 13.56
C ALA A 140 -18.78 -8.66 12.85
N THR A 141 -19.51 -9.76 12.69
CA THR A 141 -20.82 -9.81 12.00
C THR A 141 -21.86 -8.83 12.56
N ALA A 142 -21.70 -8.38 13.80
CA ALA A 142 -22.54 -7.31 14.37
C ALA A 142 -22.43 -5.98 13.59
N LEU A 143 -21.26 -5.69 12.99
CA LEU A 143 -21.04 -4.47 12.20
C LEU A 143 -21.81 -4.46 10.87
N THR A 144 -22.28 -5.61 10.37
CA THR A 144 -23.02 -5.69 9.10
C THR A 144 -24.23 -4.75 9.07
N ARG A 145 -24.89 -4.53 10.22
CA ARG A 145 -26.05 -3.62 10.31
C ARG A 145 -25.69 -2.13 10.29
N GLU A 146 -24.43 -1.80 10.53
CA GLU A 146 -23.92 -0.42 10.62
C GLU A 146 -23.13 -0.01 9.37
N LEU A 147 -22.84 -0.96 8.48
CA LEU A 147 -22.14 -0.73 7.24
C LEU A 147 -23.12 -0.41 6.12
N GLU A 148 -22.76 0.57 5.29
CA GLU A 148 -23.52 0.93 4.10
C GLU A 148 -23.65 -0.29 3.16
N PRO A 149 -24.84 -0.61 2.63
CA PRO A 149 -25.04 -1.77 1.76
C PRO A 149 -24.09 -1.81 0.55
N GLY A 150 -23.78 -0.65 -0.03
CA GLY A 150 -22.83 -0.53 -1.15
C GLY A 150 -21.36 -0.83 -0.79
N ARG A 151 -21.03 -1.01 0.50
CA ARG A 151 -19.72 -1.52 0.96
C ARG A 151 -19.74 -3.01 1.27
N LEU A 152 -20.91 -3.60 1.46
CA LEU A 152 -21.08 -5.01 1.80
C LEU A 152 -21.09 -5.87 0.53
N ASN A 153 -21.82 -5.44 -0.50
CA ASN A 153 -21.92 -6.11 -1.80
C ASN A 153 -21.80 -5.06 -2.92
N ALA A 154 -20.66 -5.03 -3.61
CA ALA A 154 -20.49 -4.21 -4.79
C ALA A 154 -19.83 -5.01 -5.91
N SER A 155 -20.53 -5.20 -7.03
CA SER A 155 -19.83 -5.23 -8.32
C SER A 155 -19.32 -3.81 -8.56
N ARG A 156 -18.07 -3.66 -9.01
CA ARG A 156 -17.53 -2.32 -9.25
C ARG A 156 -18.14 -1.71 -10.51
N GLY A 157 -18.59 -2.53 -11.47
CA GLY A 157 -18.92 -2.07 -12.82
C GLY A 157 -17.73 -1.37 -13.47
N GLY A 158 -17.94 -0.80 -14.65
CA GLY A 158 -16.90 -0.05 -15.38
C GLY A 158 -16.02 -0.94 -16.27
N ASP A 159 -14.95 -0.32 -16.78
CA ASP A 159 -14.04 -0.97 -17.71
C ASP A 159 -13.06 -1.90 -17.00
N GLU A 160 -12.70 -3.00 -17.66
CA GLU A 160 -11.70 -3.92 -17.13
C GLU A 160 -10.35 -3.25 -16.93
N LEU A 161 -9.67 -3.64 -15.87
CA LEU A 161 -8.31 -3.24 -15.62
C LEU A 161 -7.40 -3.92 -16.65
N ALA A 162 -6.82 -3.10 -17.52
CA ALA A 162 -5.92 -3.59 -18.56
C ALA A 162 -4.67 -4.24 -17.97
N GLU A 163 -4.17 -5.31 -18.60
CA GLU A 163 -2.91 -5.92 -18.22
C GLU A 163 -1.70 -5.02 -18.57
N PRO A 164 -0.61 -5.10 -17.78
CA PRO A 164 0.66 -4.45 -18.11
C PRO A 164 1.30 -5.15 -19.30
N ASP A 165 2.23 -4.46 -19.97
CA ASP A 165 3.02 -5.05 -21.05
C ASP A 165 4.15 -5.93 -20.49
N VAL A 166 4.67 -5.57 -19.31
CA VAL A 166 5.76 -6.27 -18.63
C VAL A 166 5.38 -6.57 -17.18
N TRP A 167 5.61 -7.82 -16.79
CA TRP A 167 5.46 -8.27 -15.41
C TRP A 167 6.84 -8.30 -14.74
N THR A 168 7.14 -7.25 -13.99
CA THR A 168 8.44 -7.02 -13.37
C THR A 168 8.70 -8.03 -12.26
N VAL A 169 9.90 -8.61 -12.22
CA VAL A 169 10.31 -9.58 -11.19
C VAL A 169 11.33 -8.99 -10.21
N ASP A 170 11.51 -9.65 -9.07
CA ASP A 170 12.49 -9.24 -8.06
C ASP A 170 13.92 -9.23 -8.60
N GLY A 171 14.67 -8.16 -8.30
CA GLY A 171 16.05 -7.95 -8.72
C GLY A 171 16.20 -7.50 -10.18
N GLU A 172 15.11 -7.33 -10.93
CA GLU A 172 15.16 -6.86 -12.32
C GLU A 172 15.73 -5.44 -12.40
N ARG A 173 16.73 -5.24 -13.26
CA ARG A 173 17.31 -3.93 -13.53
C ARG A 173 16.67 -3.32 -14.77
N ILE A 174 16.12 -2.12 -14.61
CA ILE A 174 15.37 -1.42 -15.64
C ILE A 174 16.02 -0.07 -15.89
N ARG A 175 16.36 0.22 -17.15
CA ARG A 175 16.84 1.53 -17.57
C ARG A 175 15.71 2.56 -17.40
N ALA A 176 15.89 3.59 -16.59
CA ALA A 176 14.88 4.62 -16.35
C ALA A 176 15.52 5.99 -16.13
N GLY A 177 15.05 7.00 -16.87
CA GLY A 177 15.71 8.31 -16.94
C GLY A 177 17.18 8.16 -17.33
N ARG A 178 18.07 8.76 -16.53
CA ARG A 178 19.52 8.79 -16.79
C ARG A 178 20.27 7.58 -16.26
N GLY A 179 19.62 6.73 -15.45
CA GLY A 179 20.23 5.63 -14.72
C GLY A 179 19.51 4.29 -14.91
N ASP A 180 19.81 3.37 -14.01
CA ASP A 180 19.05 2.12 -13.86
C ASP A 180 18.39 2.12 -12.48
N VAL A 181 17.15 1.63 -12.42
CA VAL A 181 16.48 1.28 -11.17
C VAL A 181 16.43 -0.24 -11.04
N THR A 182 16.57 -0.74 -9.82
CA THR A 182 16.35 -2.16 -9.51
C THR A 182 14.97 -2.33 -8.88
N ALA A 183 14.16 -3.23 -9.42
CA ALA A 183 12.89 -3.62 -8.82
C ALA A 183 13.13 -4.53 -7.62
N LEU A 184 12.69 -4.11 -6.44
CA LEU A 184 12.73 -4.90 -5.22
C LEU A 184 11.31 -5.34 -4.89
N ALA A 185 11.02 -6.64 -4.96
CA ALA A 185 9.75 -7.16 -4.50
C ALA A 185 9.62 -6.93 -2.98
N THR A 186 8.55 -6.26 -2.58
CA THR A 186 8.26 -5.87 -1.20
C THR A 186 6.80 -6.22 -0.85
N PRO A 187 6.41 -7.50 -0.93
CA PRO A 187 5.03 -7.91 -0.65
C PRO A 187 4.59 -7.51 0.76
N GLY A 188 3.29 -7.26 0.91
CA GLY A 188 2.64 -7.07 2.20
C GLY A 188 1.49 -6.08 2.16
N HIS A 189 1.75 -4.86 1.67
CA HIS A 189 0.67 -3.90 1.37
C HIS A 189 -0.24 -4.44 0.26
N THR A 190 0.38 -4.87 -0.83
CA THR A 190 -0.18 -5.81 -1.80
C THR A 190 0.80 -6.97 -1.98
N ARG A 191 0.32 -8.13 -2.44
CA ARG A 191 1.19 -9.28 -2.77
C ARG A 191 2.22 -9.02 -3.86
N GLY A 192 2.00 -8.00 -4.70
CA GLY A 192 2.82 -7.72 -5.87
C GLY A 192 3.57 -6.40 -5.81
N HIS A 193 3.58 -5.73 -4.65
CA HIS A 193 4.23 -4.43 -4.49
C HIS A 193 5.74 -4.51 -4.80
N VAL A 194 6.24 -3.49 -5.50
CA VAL A 194 7.65 -3.30 -5.82
C VAL A 194 8.11 -1.92 -5.36
N VAL A 195 9.27 -1.87 -4.71
CA VAL A 195 10.05 -0.64 -4.52
C VAL A 195 11.08 -0.54 -5.65
N PHE A 196 11.17 0.61 -6.31
CA PHE A 196 12.24 0.85 -7.28
C PHE A 196 13.42 1.55 -6.58
N HIS A 197 14.59 0.94 -6.66
CA HIS A 197 15.80 1.44 -6.01
C HIS A 197 16.82 1.92 -7.04
N ASP A 198 17.09 3.22 -7.05
CA ASP A 198 18.22 3.83 -7.74
C ASP A 198 19.43 3.79 -6.78
N GLN A 199 20.28 2.79 -6.98
CA GLN A 199 21.46 2.55 -6.14
C GLN A 199 22.55 3.62 -6.33
N GLU A 200 22.65 4.19 -7.53
CA GLU A 200 23.71 5.15 -7.87
C GLU A 200 23.46 6.49 -7.17
N GLN A 201 22.21 6.94 -7.15
CA GLN A 201 21.82 8.18 -6.49
C GLN A 201 21.30 7.97 -5.05
N GLY A 202 21.21 6.72 -4.59
CA GLY A 202 20.75 6.37 -3.25
C GLY A 202 19.29 6.79 -3.01
N ARG A 203 18.37 6.39 -3.89
CA ARG A 203 16.94 6.78 -3.81
C ARG A 203 16.02 5.57 -3.83
N TYR A 204 15.02 5.60 -2.96
CA TYR A 204 13.99 4.58 -2.85
C TYR A 204 12.64 5.16 -3.24
N PHE A 205 12.17 4.83 -4.44
CA PHE A 205 10.78 5.08 -4.83
C PHE A 205 9.92 4.01 -4.17
N SER A 206 9.46 4.31 -2.95
CA SER A 206 8.97 3.31 -2.02
C SER A 206 7.51 2.91 -2.24
N GLY A 207 6.80 3.59 -3.14
CA GLY A 207 5.35 3.41 -3.29
C GLY A 207 4.66 3.60 -1.95
N ASP A 208 3.79 2.64 -1.63
CA ASP A 208 3.09 2.56 -0.34
C ASP A 208 3.81 1.67 0.68
N HIS A 209 4.96 1.08 0.33
CA HIS A 209 5.68 0.22 1.25
C HIS A 209 6.26 0.97 2.46
N VAL A 210 6.82 2.17 2.22
CA VAL A 210 7.36 3.04 3.27
C VAL A 210 6.80 4.45 3.09
N LEU A 211 5.93 4.86 4.02
CA LEU A 211 5.25 6.16 4.03
C LEU A 211 5.66 6.96 5.29
N PRO A 212 5.90 8.28 5.19
CA PRO A 212 6.51 9.09 6.26
C PRO A 212 5.59 9.36 7.47
N HIS A 213 4.27 9.39 7.28
CA HIS A 213 3.34 9.85 8.34
C HIS A 213 2.28 8.82 8.73
N ILE A 214 2.02 7.86 7.85
CA ILE A 214 1.03 6.81 8.06
C ILE A 214 1.71 5.45 7.96
N THR A 215 1.07 4.44 8.51
CA THR A 215 1.35 3.04 8.20
C THR A 215 0.49 2.66 6.99
N PRO A 216 1.03 1.93 6.01
CA PRO A 216 0.21 1.44 4.91
C PRO A 216 -0.85 0.48 5.43
N SER A 217 -1.98 0.39 4.72
CA SER A 217 -2.98 -0.63 5.01
C SER A 217 -2.39 -2.01 4.71
N ILE A 218 -2.67 -3.00 5.55
CA ILE A 218 -2.20 -4.38 5.37
C ILE A 218 -3.40 -5.32 5.27
N GLY A 219 -3.36 -6.22 4.30
CA GLY A 219 -4.39 -7.25 4.13
C GLY A 219 -5.71 -6.76 3.52
N PHE A 220 -5.71 -5.58 2.90
CA PHE A 220 -6.86 -5.05 2.16
C PHE A 220 -6.53 -4.96 0.66
N GLU A 221 -6.56 -6.10 -0.02
CA GLU A 221 -6.36 -6.21 -1.47
C GLU A 221 -7.38 -7.16 -2.11
N SER A 222 -7.49 -7.18 -3.44
CA SER A 222 -8.50 -8.00 -4.13
C SER A 222 -8.19 -9.50 -4.06
N ALA A 223 -6.92 -9.86 -3.91
CA ALA A 223 -6.40 -11.21 -3.72
C ALA A 223 -5.63 -11.32 -2.39
N PRO A 224 -6.31 -11.34 -1.23
CA PRO A 224 -5.63 -11.34 0.06
C PRO A 224 -4.75 -12.59 0.27
N VAL A 225 -3.65 -12.42 0.99
CA VAL A 225 -2.80 -13.52 1.50
C VAL A 225 -2.86 -13.54 3.03
N SER A 226 -2.77 -14.73 3.64
CA SER A 226 -2.80 -14.87 5.10
C SER A 226 -1.60 -14.22 5.78
N SER A 227 -0.45 -14.20 5.12
CA SER A 227 0.84 -13.73 5.64
C SER A 227 1.14 -12.26 5.40
N ALA A 228 0.16 -11.44 4.98
CA ALA A 228 0.42 -10.07 4.48
C ALA A 228 1.29 -9.20 5.42
N LEU A 229 1.03 -9.25 6.74
CA LEU A 229 1.87 -8.51 7.70
C LEU A 229 3.24 -9.15 7.90
N ALA A 230 3.35 -10.48 7.89
CA ALA A 230 4.65 -11.16 7.96
C ALA A 230 5.51 -10.80 6.74
N ASP A 231 4.91 -10.82 5.55
CA ASP A 231 5.55 -10.43 4.28
C ASP A 231 5.97 -8.95 4.32
N TYR A 232 5.11 -8.06 4.84
CA TYR A 232 5.43 -6.65 5.01
C TYR A 232 6.64 -6.44 5.92
N LEU A 233 6.63 -7.07 7.09
CA LEU A 233 7.74 -6.97 8.05
C LEU A 233 9.04 -7.59 7.51
N GLY A 234 8.94 -8.68 6.73
CA GLY A 234 10.07 -9.27 6.03
C GLY A 234 10.66 -8.31 5.01
N SER A 235 9.80 -7.68 4.20
CA SER A 235 10.19 -6.68 3.20
C SER A 235 10.83 -5.45 3.80
N LEU A 236 10.31 -4.94 4.92
CA LEU A 236 10.93 -3.84 5.68
C LEU A 236 12.35 -4.21 6.15
N ARG A 237 12.53 -5.41 6.72
CA ARG A 237 13.86 -5.89 7.16
C ARG A 237 14.83 -6.03 6.00
N ARG A 238 14.37 -6.52 4.85
CA ARG A 238 15.18 -6.61 3.63
C ARG A 238 15.71 -5.25 3.17
N LEU A 239 14.92 -4.17 3.29
CA LEU A 239 15.41 -2.82 2.96
C LEU A 239 16.54 -2.34 3.88
N LEU A 240 16.58 -2.80 5.14
CA LEU A 240 17.68 -2.49 6.07
C LEU A 240 18.99 -3.21 5.73
N GLU A 241 18.95 -4.25 4.90
CA GLU A 241 20.13 -4.98 4.43
C GLU A 241 20.82 -4.26 3.24
N LEU A 242 20.15 -3.27 2.65
CA LEU A 242 20.65 -2.44 1.57
C LEU A 242 21.20 -1.09 2.10
N PRO A 243 22.04 -0.36 1.33
CA PRO A 243 22.48 0.98 1.73
C PRO A 243 21.32 1.93 1.99
N ASP A 244 21.41 2.75 3.03
CA ASP A 244 20.39 3.79 3.28
C ASP A 244 20.38 4.83 2.16
N GLY A 245 19.25 5.51 2.00
CA GLY A 245 19.05 6.49 0.94
C GLY A 245 17.84 7.37 1.16
N VAL A 246 17.60 8.29 0.24
CA VAL A 246 16.46 9.20 0.25
C VAL A 246 15.18 8.41 0.02
N LEU A 247 14.19 8.65 0.88
CA LEU A 247 12.84 8.12 0.76
C LEU A 247 12.01 8.99 -0.18
N LEU A 248 11.49 8.37 -1.23
CA LEU A 248 10.61 8.95 -2.22
C LEU A 248 9.26 8.20 -2.19
N PRO A 249 8.34 8.56 -1.26
CA PRO A 249 7.10 7.82 -1.03
C PRO A 249 6.02 8.19 -2.02
N ALA A 250 5.00 7.34 -2.19
CA ALA A 250 3.82 7.70 -2.96
C ALA A 250 2.89 8.67 -2.22
N HIS A 251 2.86 8.67 -0.89
CA HIS A 251 2.10 9.67 -0.13
C HIS A 251 2.98 10.35 0.92
N GLY A 252 2.88 11.68 1.00
CA GLY A 252 3.67 12.47 1.95
C GLY A 252 4.93 13.10 1.35
N PRO A 253 5.67 13.87 2.16
CA PRO A 253 6.93 14.47 1.74
C PRO A 253 8.04 13.43 1.57
N THR A 254 9.07 13.79 0.80
CA THR A 254 10.33 13.05 0.78
C THR A 254 11.00 13.10 2.15
N ALA A 255 11.87 12.12 2.43
CA ALA A 255 12.65 12.12 3.67
C ALA A 255 14.10 11.73 3.38
N PRO A 256 15.08 12.21 4.18
CA PRO A 256 16.50 12.00 3.88
C PRO A 256 16.98 10.56 4.16
N SER A 257 16.19 9.73 4.86
CA SER A 257 16.56 8.37 5.23
C SER A 257 15.35 7.42 5.19
N THR A 258 15.43 6.44 4.29
CA THR A 258 14.51 5.31 4.22
C THR A 258 14.65 4.43 5.46
N HIS A 259 15.89 4.14 5.89
CA HIS A 259 16.13 3.29 7.05
C HIS A 259 15.55 3.85 8.34
N ALA A 260 15.63 5.17 8.55
CA ALA A 260 15.03 5.81 9.72
C ALA A 260 13.54 5.49 9.80
N ARG A 261 12.81 5.67 8.68
CA ARG A 261 11.38 5.40 8.65
C ARG A 261 11.05 3.90 8.75
N VAL A 262 11.86 3.04 8.12
CA VAL A 262 11.70 1.58 8.23
C VAL A 262 11.81 1.11 9.68
N ARG A 263 12.78 1.63 10.45
CA ARG A 263 12.93 1.29 11.87
C ARG A 263 11.72 1.73 12.69
N GLU A 264 11.21 2.94 12.47
CA GLU A 264 9.99 3.42 13.13
C GLU A 264 8.77 2.52 12.85
N LEU A 265 8.62 2.05 11.61
CA LEU A 265 7.55 1.13 11.22
C LEU A 265 7.69 -0.24 11.88
N LEU A 266 8.91 -0.78 11.95
CA LEU A 266 9.19 -2.03 12.66
C LEU A 266 8.88 -1.90 14.15
N ASP A 267 9.34 -0.83 14.80
CA ASP A 267 9.10 -0.58 16.23
C ASP A 267 7.60 -0.39 16.53
N HIS A 268 6.89 0.30 15.62
CA HIS A 268 5.43 0.43 15.70
C HIS A 268 4.74 -0.93 15.69
N HIS A 269 5.09 -1.80 14.73
CA HIS A 269 4.46 -3.12 14.62
C HIS A 269 4.86 -4.06 15.76
N GLU A 270 6.10 -4.03 16.26
CA GLU A 270 6.48 -4.83 17.44
C GLU A 270 5.69 -4.38 18.67
N THR A 271 5.51 -3.07 18.87
CA THR A 271 4.64 -2.53 19.92
C THR A 271 3.21 -3.02 19.74
N ARG A 272 2.68 -2.98 18.51
CA ARG A 272 1.31 -3.41 18.22
C ARG A 272 1.12 -4.91 18.41
N LEU A 273 2.12 -5.73 18.05
CA LEU A 273 2.13 -7.18 18.26
C LEU A 273 2.10 -7.52 19.75
N ALA A 274 2.90 -6.84 20.58
CA ALA A 274 2.87 -7.03 22.03
C ALA A 274 1.49 -6.68 22.62
N GLN A 275 0.94 -5.51 22.26
CA GLN A 275 -0.41 -5.12 22.69
C GLN A 275 -1.49 -6.13 22.23
N THR A 276 -1.37 -6.64 21.01
CA THR A 276 -2.31 -7.63 20.45
C THR A 276 -2.23 -8.93 21.23
N LEU A 277 -1.03 -9.41 21.54
CA LEU A 277 -0.80 -10.60 22.34
C LEU A 277 -1.41 -10.47 23.74
N ASP A 278 -1.13 -9.36 24.43
CA ASP A 278 -1.64 -9.09 25.78
C ASP A 278 -3.18 -8.99 25.83
N ALA A 279 -3.81 -8.59 24.71
CA ALA A 279 -5.25 -8.48 24.59
C ALA A 279 -5.95 -9.83 24.31
N VAL A 280 -5.23 -10.91 23.99
CA VAL A 280 -5.79 -12.25 23.81
C VAL A 280 -6.05 -12.90 25.16
N GLN A 281 -7.23 -13.49 25.32
CA GLN A 281 -7.62 -14.16 26.57
C GLN A 281 -7.35 -15.68 26.52
N ASP A 282 -7.08 -16.29 27.67
CA ASP A 282 -6.84 -17.74 27.83
C ASP A 282 -7.94 -18.61 27.18
N ARG A 283 -9.21 -18.20 27.30
CA ARG A 283 -10.35 -18.94 26.72
C ARG A 283 -10.44 -18.84 25.20
N GLY A 284 -9.66 -17.95 24.60
CA GLY A 284 -9.67 -17.57 23.20
C GLY A 284 -10.28 -16.20 22.95
N SER A 285 -9.88 -15.56 21.87
CA SER A 285 -10.49 -14.31 21.39
C SER A 285 -10.57 -14.28 19.88
N THR A 286 -11.63 -13.66 19.33
CA THR A 286 -11.70 -13.32 17.91
C THR A 286 -10.91 -12.03 17.64
N PRO A 287 -10.50 -11.76 16.37
CA PRO A 287 -9.85 -10.49 16.04
C PRO A 287 -10.68 -9.27 16.43
N PHE A 288 -12.01 -9.32 16.27
CA PHE A 288 -12.92 -8.24 16.70
C PHE A 288 -12.88 -8.01 18.22
N GLU A 289 -12.83 -9.07 19.02
CA GLU A 289 -12.73 -8.94 20.49
C GLU A 289 -11.39 -8.35 20.93
N VAL A 290 -10.29 -8.75 20.27
CA VAL A 290 -8.96 -8.19 20.52
C VAL A 290 -8.93 -6.72 20.11
N ALA A 291 -9.41 -6.38 18.91
CA ALA A 291 -9.45 -4.99 18.40
C ALA A 291 -10.19 -4.03 19.34
N ARG A 292 -11.25 -4.50 20.01
CA ARG A 292 -12.02 -3.74 21.01
C ARG A 292 -11.25 -3.40 22.28
N ARG A 293 -10.20 -4.16 22.62
CA ARG A 293 -9.34 -3.95 23.79
C ARG A 293 -8.15 -3.04 23.50
N LEU A 294 -7.91 -2.75 22.22
CA LEU A 294 -6.82 -1.90 21.75
C LEU A 294 -7.28 -0.45 21.56
N THR A 295 -6.33 0.47 21.60
CA THR A 295 -6.49 1.85 21.12
C THR A 295 -6.09 1.96 19.65
N TRP A 296 -6.60 2.98 18.97
CA TRP A 296 -6.51 3.14 17.52
C TRP A 296 -6.18 4.56 17.11
N THR A 297 -5.58 4.71 15.93
CA THR A 297 -5.03 5.97 15.40
C THR A 297 -3.89 6.52 16.29
N ARG A 298 -3.17 7.52 15.79
CA ARG A 298 -2.17 8.24 16.59
C ARG A 298 -2.74 8.97 17.83
N HIS A 299 -4.06 9.09 17.93
CA HIS A 299 -4.76 9.78 19.02
C HIS A 299 -5.31 8.82 20.08
N GLU A 300 -4.89 7.55 20.06
CA GLU A 300 -5.28 6.53 21.05
C GLU A 300 -6.80 6.40 21.27
N ARG A 301 -7.57 6.59 20.18
CA ARG A 301 -9.03 6.49 20.21
C ARG A 301 -9.47 5.10 20.60
N ARG A 302 -10.54 5.02 21.38
CA ARG A 302 -11.16 3.74 21.71
C ARG A 302 -11.87 3.19 20.48
N PHE A 303 -11.90 1.87 20.35
CA PHE A 303 -12.57 1.19 19.23
C PHE A 303 -14.03 1.67 19.01
N ALA A 304 -14.79 1.89 20.09
CA ALA A 304 -16.17 2.36 20.01
C ALA A 304 -16.34 3.78 19.43
N GLU A 305 -15.27 4.59 19.44
CA GLU A 305 -15.27 5.97 18.93
C GLU A 305 -15.00 6.03 17.41
N LEU A 306 -14.68 4.89 16.81
CA LEU A 306 -14.44 4.77 15.38
C LEU A 306 -15.77 4.55 14.63
N HIS A 307 -15.85 5.14 13.44
CA HIS A 307 -16.90 4.83 12.47
C HIS A 307 -16.90 3.34 12.11
N ALA A 308 -18.07 2.76 11.76
CA ALA A 308 -18.24 1.32 11.53
C ALA A 308 -17.22 0.75 10.53
N TRP A 309 -16.93 1.47 9.44
CA TRP A 309 -15.91 1.08 8.47
C TRP A 309 -14.50 1.00 9.08
N HIS A 310 -14.10 1.97 9.91
CA HIS A 310 -12.80 1.94 10.57
C HIS A 310 -12.72 0.86 11.66
N ARG A 311 -13.85 0.48 12.27
CA ARG A 311 -13.92 -0.69 13.17
C ARG A 311 -13.73 -2.00 12.42
N PHE A 312 -14.26 -2.10 11.21
CA PHE A 312 -14.01 -3.23 10.32
C PHE A 312 -12.51 -3.32 9.97
N LEU A 313 -11.92 -2.23 9.46
CA LEU A 313 -10.48 -2.19 9.13
C LEU A 313 -9.58 -2.51 10.33
N ALA A 314 -9.90 -1.96 11.49
CA ALA A 314 -9.22 -2.27 12.74
C ALA A 314 -9.27 -3.77 13.07
N SER A 315 -10.41 -4.43 12.84
CA SER A 315 -10.57 -5.86 13.12
C SER A 315 -9.79 -6.73 12.14
N THR A 316 -9.76 -6.36 10.85
CA THR A 316 -8.98 -7.07 9.82
C THR A 316 -7.48 -6.89 10.02
N GLU A 317 -7.03 -5.68 10.38
CA GLU A 317 -5.63 -5.41 10.71
C GLU A 317 -5.20 -6.17 11.98
N THR A 318 -6.07 -6.24 12.99
CA THR A 318 -5.82 -7.07 14.19
C THR A 318 -5.68 -8.55 13.82
N ALA A 319 -6.49 -9.05 12.88
CA ALA A 319 -6.34 -10.42 12.40
C ALA A 319 -4.96 -10.67 11.77
N ALA A 320 -4.43 -9.73 10.98
CA ALA A 320 -3.07 -9.84 10.42
C ALA A 320 -1.98 -9.89 11.50
N HIS A 321 -2.13 -9.12 12.59
CA HIS A 321 -1.22 -9.19 13.75
C HIS A 321 -1.32 -10.54 14.48
N LEU A 322 -2.52 -11.08 14.64
CA LEU A 322 -2.75 -12.38 15.26
C LEU A 322 -2.11 -13.52 14.44
N GLU A 323 -2.21 -13.48 13.11
CA GLU A 323 -1.55 -14.47 12.24
C GLU A 323 -0.02 -14.42 12.37
N VAL A 324 0.60 -13.22 12.48
CA VAL A 324 2.05 -13.12 12.78
C VAL A 324 2.40 -13.73 14.13
N LEU A 325 1.54 -13.58 15.14
CA LEU A 325 1.76 -14.20 16.46
C LEU A 325 1.60 -15.73 16.42
N VAL A 326 0.76 -16.25 15.53
CA VAL A 326 0.66 -17.70 15.23
C VAL A 326 1.94 -18.19 14.54
N ASP A 327 2.44 -17.48 13.54
CA ASP A 327 3.70 -17.81 12.86
C ASP A 327 4.89 -17.82 13.84
N ARG A 328 4.88 -16.90 14.83
CA ARG A 328 5.84 -16.85 15.94
C ARG A 328 5.60 -17.91 17.02
N ARG A 329 4.58 -18.75 16.89
CA ARG A 329 4.18 -19.80 17.85
C ARG A 329 3.84 -19.27 19.25
N LEU A 330 3.38 -18.02 19.34
CA LEU A 330 2.91 -17.41 20.58
C LEU A 330 1.41 -17.63 20.77
N LEU A 331 0.67 -17.79 19.67
CA LEU A 331 -0.74 -18.10 19.64
C LEU A 331 -1.02 -19.35 18.81
N ASP A 332 -2.09 -20.05 19.14
CA ASP A 332 -2.72 -21.07 18.29
C ASP A 332 -4.02 -20.52 17.69
N ARG A 333 -4.28 -20.82 16.42
CA ARG A 333 -5.55 -20.51 15.73
C ARG A 333 -6.43 -21.75 15.64
N ALA A 334 -7.72 -21.58 15.91
CA ALA A 334 -8.74 -22.61 15.69
C ALA A 334 -10.04 -21.99 15.15
N PRO A 335 -10.85 -22.73 14.39
CA PRO A 335 -12.18 -22.27 14.02
C PRO A 335 -13.07 -22.17 15.28
N GLY A 336 -13.76 -21.05 15.42
CA GLY A 336 -14.77 -20.77 16.43
C GLY A 336 -16.20 -21.02 15.95
N GLY A 337 -17.15 -20.76 16.84
CA GLY A 337 -18.57 -20.81 16.48
C GLY A 337 -18.93 -19.72 15.47
N GLY A 338 -19.75 -20.06 14.46
CA GLY A 338 -20.24 -19.10 13.47
C GLY A 338 -19.22 -18.67 12.40
N GLY A 339 -18.14 -19.45 12.19
CA GLY A 339 -17.17 -19.21 11.11
C GLY A 339 -16.02 -18.26 11.47
N ALA A 340 -15.99 -17.71 12.69
CA ALA A 340 -14.94 -16.82 13.14
C ALA A 340 -13.66 -17.57 13.52
N ASP A 341 -12.50 -16.98 13.24
CA ASP A 341 -11.22 -17.45 13.76
C ASP A 341 -11.07 -17.09 15.24
N VAL A 342 -10.60 -18.04 16.05
CA VAL A 342 -10.35 -17.86 17.48
C VAL A 342 -8.90 -18.16 17.79
N TYR A 343 -8.25 -17.23 18.49
CA TYR A 343 -6.83 -17.28 18.84
C TYR A 343 -6.67 -17.48 20.34
N ARG A 344 -5.76 -18.36 20.75
CA ARG A 344 -5.47 -18.70 22.16
C ARG A 344 -3.96 -18.65 22.41
N PRO A 345 -3.50 -18.34 23.64
CA PRO A 345 -2.10 -18.51 23.99
C PRO A 345 -1.65 -19.95 23.70
N ALA A 346 -0.52 -20.10 23.01
CA ALA A 346 0.02 -21.42 22.70
C ALA A 346 0.35 -22.18 24.00
N GLY A 347 0.01 -23.47 24.05
CA GLY A 347 0.06 -24.32 25.27
C GLY A 347 1.42 -24.53 25.95
N GLY A 348 2.46 -23.78 25.57
CA GLY A 348 3.82 -23.85 26.12
C GLY A 348 4.40 -22.54 26.66
N CYS A 349 3.68 -21.41 26.55
CA CYS A 349 4.20 -20.10 26.99
C CYS A 349 3.38 -19.53 28.17
N ARG A 350 3.50 -20.15 29.34
CA ARG A 350 3.38 -19.40 30.61
C ARG A 350 4.80 -19.08 31.04
N VAL A 351 5.29 -17.90 30.67
CA VAL A 351 6.48 -17.34 31.33
C VAL A 351 6.05 -17.03 32.76
N ALA A 352 6.72 -17.69 33.71
CA ALA A 352 6.53 -17.56 35.14
C ALA A 352 6.89 -16.15 35.65
#